data_AF-A0A3M1NTI1-F1
#
_entry.id   AF-A0A3M1NTI1-F1
#
_cell.length_a   1.000
_cell.length_b   1.000
_cell.length_c   1.000
_cell.angle_alpha   90.00
_cell.angle_beta   90.00
_cell.angle_gamma   90.00
#
_symmetry.space_group_name_H-M   'P 1'
#
loop_
_entity.id
_entity.type
_entity.pdbx_description
1 polymer ?
#
loop_
_entity_poly.entity_id
_entity_poly.type
_entity_poly.pdbx_seq_one_letter_code
_entity_poly.pdbx_strand_id
1 'polypeptide(L)'
;VLIFTTGGTGLGPRDVTPQATRAIIDYEVPGIAEAIRKHGKDRTPYAMLSREVCGVRNRSLIVNLPGSSRGARESLEALFPGLLHAFPILLGGGH
;
A
#
# COMPACT_ATOMS: atom_id res chain seq x y z
N VAL A 1 -2.11 14.06 3.15
CA VAL A 1 -2.24 13.14 4.31
C VAL A 1 -1.77 11.76 3.88
N LEU A 2 -1.19 10.97 4.77
CA LEU A 2 -0.85 9.56 4.50
C LEU A 2 -1.69 8.66 5.40
N ILE A 3 -2.39 7.70 4.80
CA ILE A 3 -3.27 6.76 5.48
C ILE A 3 -2.73 5.36 5.23
N PHE A 4 -2.50 4.64 6.32
CA PHE A 4 -2.23 3.21 6.28
C PHE A 4 -3.44 2.45 6.79
N THR A 5 -3.82 1.39 6.08
CA THR A 5 -4.76 0.39 6.59
C THR A 5 -3.98 -0.90 6.84
N THR A 6 -4.38 -1.68 7.83
CA THR A 6 -3.76 -2.98 8.13
C THR A 6 -4.81 -4.07 8.11
N GLY A 7 -4.54 -5.15 7.39
CA GLY A 7 -5.42 -6.32 7.30
C GLY A 7 -6.47 -6.25 6.20
N GLY A 8 -7.16 -7.37 5.99
CA GLY A 8 -8.19 -7.51 4.98
C GLY A 8 -7.68 -7.58 3.53
N THR A 9 -6.39 -7.86 3.33
CA THR A 9 -5.73 -7.94 2.01
C THR A 9 -5.50 -9.38 1.52
N GLY A 10 -5.82 -10.40 2.32
CA GLY A 10 -5.64 -11.81 1.98
C GLY A 10 -6.69 -12.35 1.00
N LEU A 11 -6.77 -13.67 0.84
CA LEU A 11 -7.75 -14.34 -0.03
C LEU A 11 -9.01 -14.82 0.73
N GLY A 12 -9.15 -14.48 2.00
CA GLY A 12 -10.30 -14.86 2.80
C GLY A 12 -11.59 -14.19 2.30
N PRO A 13 -12.76 -14.80 2.51
CA PRO A 13 -14.04 -14.25 2.04
C PRO A 13 -14.43 -12.92 2.70
N ARG A 14 -13.78 -12.56 3.81
CA ARG A 14 -13.96 -11.29 4.52
C ARG A 14 -12.87 -10.25 4.21
N ASP A 15 -11.86 -10.62 3.43
CA ASP A 15 -10.78 -9.71 3.05
C ASP A 15 -11.29 -8.77 1.95
N VAL A 16 -11.73 -7.57 2.33
CA VAL A 16 -12.37 -6.61 1.42
C VAL A 16 -11.66 -5.25 1.34
N THR A 17 -10.54 -5.07 2.06
CA THR A 17 -9.81 -3.80 2.11
C THR A 17 -9.37 -3.30 0.73
N PRO A 18 -8.85 -4.15 -0.19
CA PRO A 18 -8.50 -3.72 -1.55
C PRO A 18 -9.70 -3.17 -2.33
N GLN A 19 -10.85 -3.83 -2.24
CA GLN A 19 -12.09 -3.43 -2.91
C GLN A 19 -12.62 -2.11 -2.35
N ALA A 20 -12.63 -1.97 -1.01
CA ALA A 20 -13.04 -0.74 -0.36
C ALA A 20 -12.14 0.43 -0.74
N THR A 21 -10.83 0.21 -0.82
CA THR A 21 -9.86 1.23 -1.23
C THR A 21 -10.09 1.63 -2.68
N ARG A 22 -10.20 0.66 -3.60
CA ARG A 22 -10.46 0.91 -5.03
C ARG A 22 -11.77 1.68 -5.27
N ALA A 23 -12.78 1.48 -4.43
CA ALA A 23 -14.07 2.18 -4.55
C ALA A 23 -13.99 3.67 -4.21
N ILE A 24 -12.96 4.13 -3.49
CA ILE A 24 -12.88 5.51 -2.99
C ILE A 24 -11.71 6.33 -3.53
N ILE A 25 -10.69 5.71 -4.12
CA ILE A 25 -9.52 6.41 -4.67
C ILE A 25 -9.87 7.06 -6.01
N ASP A 26 -9.20 8.16 -6.32
CA ASP A 26 -9.32 8.82 -7.61
C ASP A 26 -8.47 8.09 -8.68
N TYR A 27 -7.30 7.57 -8.28
CA TYR A 27 -6.43 6.76 -9.13
C TYR A 27 -5.55 5.81 -8.31
N GLU A 28 -5.18 4.68 -8.93
CA GLU A 28 -4.25 3.70 -8.35
C GLU A 28 -2.79 4.11 -8.51
N VAL A 29 -1.96 3.68 -7.56
CA VAL A 29 -0.50 3.79 -7.58
C VAL A 29 0.08 2.38 -7.44
N PRO A 30 0.01 1.54 -8.50
CA PRO A 30 0.33 0.12 -8.41
C PRO A 30 1.80 -0.15 -8.02
N GLY A 31 2.71 0.74 -8.40
CA GLY A 31 4.14 0.62 -8.10
C GLY A 31 4.47 0.52 -6.60
N ILE A 32 3.65 1.12 -5.72
CA ILE A 32 3.82 0.98 -4.25
C ILE A 32 3.55 -0.46 -3.83
N ALA A 33 2.42 -1.02 -4.26
CA ALA A 33 2.05 -2.39 -3.92
C ALA A 33 3.00 -3.42 -4.55
N GLU A 34 3.50 -3.14 -5.76
CA GLU A 34 4.55 -3.94 -6.40
C GLU A 34 5.86 -3.91 -5.61
N ALA A 35 6.29 -2.75 -5.12
CA ALA A 35 7.50 -2.62 -4.30
C ALA A 35 7.37 -3.41 -2.99
N ILE A 36 6.23 -3.32 -2.30
CA ILE A 36 5.94 -4.10 -1.10
C ILE A 36 6.05 -5.60 -1.38
N ARG A 37 5.33 -6.11 -2.39
CA ARG A 37 5.34 -7.55 -2.71
C ARG A 37 6.71 -8.03 -3.17
N LYS A 38 7.43 -7.23 -3.96
CA LYS A 38 8.79 -7.54 -4.40
C LYS A 38 9.72 -7.68 -3.21
N HIS A 39 9.68 -6.73 -2.27
CA HIS A 39 10.51 -6.76 -1.06
C HIS A 39 10.11 -7.90 -0.10
N GLY A 40 8.82 -8.21 -0.01
CA GLY A 40 8.30 -9.32 0.79
C GLY A 40 8.68 -10.69 0.22
N LYS A 41 8.77 -10.82 -1.11
CA LYS A 41 9.13 -12.08 -1.79
C LYS A 41 10.48 -12.64 -1.32
N ASP A 42 11.45 -11.77 -1.04
CA ASP A 42 12.78 -12.16 -0.56
C ASP A 42 12.74 -12.82 0.83
N ARG A 43 11.61 -12.68 1.56
CA ARG A 43 11.41 -13.18 2.92
C ARG A 43 10.37 -14.29 3.00
N THR A 44 9.37 -14.26 2.12
CA THR A 44 8.33 -15.29 2.05
C THR A 44 7.74 -15.41 0.65
N PRO A 45 7.55 -16.63 0.12
CA PRO A 45 6.89 -16.83 -1.17
C PRO A 45 5.43 -16.38 -1.14
N TYR A 46 4.80 -16.27 0.03
CA TYR A 46 3.38 -15.90 0.15
C TYR A 46 3.10 -14.42 -0.10
N ALA A 47 4.13 -13.56 -0.16
CA ALA A 47 3.96 -12.12 -0.39
C ALA A 47 3.15 -11.82 -1.66
N MET A 48 3.29 -12.66 -2.69
CA MET A 48 2.56 -12.55 -3.97
C MET A 48 1.03 -12.72 -3.84
N LEU A 49 0.54 -13.31 -2.75
CA LEU A 49 -0.89 -13.54 -2.52
C LEU A 49 -1.59 -12.33 -1.90
N SER A 50 -0.83 -11.34 -1.40
CA SER A 50 -1.40 -10.11 -0.86
C SER A 50 -2.03 -9.28 -1.97
N ARG A 51 -3.28 -8.88 -1.78
CA ARG A 51 -4.06 -8.10 -2.76
C ARG A 51 -4.03 -6.60 -2.48
N GLU A 52 -3.00 -6.11 -1.80
CA GLU A 52 -2.86 -4.68 -1.46
C GLU A 52 -3.14 -3.78 -2.65
N VAL A 53 -3.97 -2.76 -2.43
CA VAL A 53 -4.19 -1.65 -3.35
C VAL A 53 -3.63 -0.40 -2.69
N CYS A 54 -2.91 0.40 -3.47
CA CYS A 54 -2.43 1.71 -3.07
C CYS A 54 -2.96 2.73 -4.06
N GLY A 55 -3.36 3.89 -3.58
CA GLY A 55 -3.98 4.89 -4.44
C GLY A 55 -4.08 6.24 -3.78
N VAL A 56 -4.45 7.24 -4.57
CA VAL A 56 -4.61 8.61 -4.11
C VAL A 56 -6.08 8.95 -4.04
N ARG A 57 -6.47 9.65 -2.97
CA ARG A 57 -7.77 10.30 -2.84
C ARG A 57 -7.59 11.76 -2.46
N ASN A 58 -8.03 12.66 -3.34
CA ASN A 58 -7.76 14.08 -3.38
C ASN A 58 -6.25 14.37 -3.34
N ARG A 59 -5.73 14.68 -2.15
CA ARG A 59 -4.30 14.93 -1.87
C ARG A 59 -3.78 14.02 -0.77
N SER A 60 -4.37 12.84 -0.66
CA SER A 60 -4.05 11.85 0.36
C SER A 60 -3.64 10.54 -0.27
N LEU A 61 -2.52 9.99 0.19
CA LEU A 61 -2.06 8.68 -0.22
C LEU A 61 -2.62 7.63 0.74
N ILE A 62 -3.24 6.59 0.19
CA ILE A 62 -3.77 5.44 0.91
C ILE A 62 -2.94 4.22 0.53
N VAL A 63 -2.40 3.52 1.52
CA VAL A 63 -1.57 2.32 1.34
C VAL A 63 -2.16 1.19 2.19
N ASN A 64 -2.64 0.12 1.54
CA ASN A 64 -3.03 -1.09 2.26
C ASN A 64 -1.78 -1.89 2.65
N LEU A 65 -1.74 -2.36 3.90
CA LEU A 65 -0.68 -3.20 4.44
C LEU A 65 -1.24 -4.54 4.91
N PRO A 66 -0.39 -5.58 5.00
CA PRO A 66 -0.76 -6.86 5.61
C PRO A 66 -1.25 -6.69 7.06
N GLY A 67 -2.14 -7.57 7.50
CA GLY A 67 -2.68 -7.56 8.87
C GLY A 67 -1.69 -8.01 9.95
N SER A 68 -0.61 -8.70 9.59
CA SER A 68 0.40 -9.13 10.55
C SER A 68 1.37 -7.98 10.84
N SER A 69 1.77 -7.82 12.11
CA SER A 69 2.74 -6.78 12.52
C SER A 69 4.07 -6.90 11.76
N ARG A 70 4.50 -8.14 11.49
CA ARG A 70 5.71 -8.41 10.68
C ARG A 70 5.54 -7.94 9.24
N GLY A 71 4.45 -8.33 8.57
CA GLY A 71 4.19 -7.93 7.18
C GLY A 71 4.02 -6.43 7.02
N ALA A 72 3.35 -5.76 7.96
CA ALA A 72 3.23 -4.31 7.97
C ALA A 72 4.60 -3.63 8.13
N ARG A 73 5.44 -4.09 9.05
CA ARG A 73 6.80 -3.57 9.23
C ARG A 73 7.65 -3.75 7.96
N GLU A 74 7.70 -4.95 7.40
CA GLU A 74 8.47 -5.24 6.19
C GLU A 74 7.98 -4.40 4.98
N SER A 75 6.67 -4.13 4.92
CA SER A 75 6.11 -3.24 3.90
C SER A 75 6.58 -1.79 4.09
N LEU A 76 6.64 -1.29 5.33
CA LEU A 76 7.16 0.05 5.60
C LEU A 76 8.66 0.16 5.30
N GLU A 77 9.45 -0.89 5.58
CA GLU A 77 10.87 -0.99 5.20
C GLU A 77 11.05 -0.91 3.67
N ALA A 78 10.13 -1.47 2.89
CA ALA A 78 10.16 -1.39 1.43
C ALA A 78 9.90 0.01 0.87
N LEU A 79 9.16 0.85 1.61
CA LEU A 79 8.62 2.11 1.12
C LEU A 79 9.42 3.33 1.58
N PHE A 80 9.96 3.30 2.81
CA PHE A 80 10.66 4.45 3.36
C PHE A 80 12.18 4.40 3.06
N PRO A 81 12.81 5.57 2.81
CA PRO A 81 12.24 6.91 2.84
C PRO A 81 11.54 7.35 1.54
N GLY A 82 11.60 6.57 0.46
CA GLY A 82 11.13 6.98 -0.87
C GLY A 82 9.68 7.48 -0.94
N LEU A 83 8.79 6.89 -0.13
CA LEU A 83 7.38 7.29 -0.03
C LEU A 83 7.19 8.75 0.39
N LEU A 84 8.15 9.34 1.11
CA LEU A 84 8.10 10.74 1.55
C LEU A 84 8.06 11.72 0.38
N HIS A 85 8.61 11.35 -0.78
CA HIS A 85 8.58 12.18 -2.00
C HIS A 85 7.15 12.42 -2.52
N ALA A 86 6.19 11.58 -2.15
CA ALA A 86 4.80 11.75 -2.58
C ALA A 86 4.14 13.00 -1.98
N PHE A 87 4.55 13.44 -0.79
CA PHE A 87 3.92 14.56 -0.09
C PHE A 87 4.00 15.90 -0.82
N PRO A 88 5.19 16.40 -1.24
CA PRO A 88 5.27 17.66 -1.97
C PRO A 88 4.50 17.58 -3.30
N ILE A 89 4.59 16.46 -4.01
CA ILE A 89 3.91 16.24 -5.30
C ILE A 89 2.39 16.32 -5.14
N LEU A 90 1.83 15.64 -4.14
CA LEU A 90 0.37 15.67 -3.87
C LEU A 90 -0.15 17.06 -3.46
N LEU A 91 0.73 17.94 -2.99
CA LEU A 91 0.40 19.32 -2.64
C LEU A 91 0.58 20.29 -3.82
N GLY A 92 0.96 19.80 -5.01
CA GLY A 92 1.20 20.62 -6.20
C GLY A 92 2.62 21.22 -6.25
N GLY A 93 3.53 20.72 -5.42
CA GLY A 93 4.96 21.02 -5.54
C GLY A 93 5.61 20.30 -6.72
N GLY A 94 6.87 20.64 -6.99
CA GLY A 94 7.69 19.97 -8.00
C GLY A 94 8.42 18.74 -7.46
N HIS A 95 9.11 18.06 -8.39
CA HIS A 95 10.08 17.01 -8.08
C HIS A 95 11.37 17.59 -7.49
#